data_AF-A0A3N5RDV5-F1
#
_entry.id   AF-A0A3N5RDV5-F1
#
_cell.length_a   1.000
_cell.length_b   1.000
_cell.length_c   1.000
_cell.angle_alpha   90.00
_cell.angle_beta   90.00
_cell.angle_gamma   90.00
#
_symmetry.space_group_name_H-M   'P 1'
#
loop_
_entity.id
_entity.type
_entity.pdbx_description
1 polymer ?
#
loop_
_entity_poly.entity_id
_entity_poly.type
_entity_poly.pdbx_seq_one_letter_code
_entity_poly.pdbx_strand_id
1 'polypeptide(L)'
;MSKLIKSIALVSCLLFIAPALHAADPLTDWEHGIFMEIVQRWHDLLYTLPNNTQPSTNDLNNIYQQVAAKYNLTQSEVKRIDNKGLDLAPSDRDYQIYDELWKRMDALPKSSTTDDVKRIHIAVANQFGISLARLHEIEYVMDEGFWNY
;
A
#
# COMPACT_ATOMS: atom_id res chain seq x y z
N MET A 1 -14.62 1.18 71.43
CA MET A 1 -13.35 0.51 71.09
C MET A 1 -13.65 -0.84 70.49
N SER A 2 -13.25 -1.07 69.24
CA SER A 2 -12.89 -2.39 68.69
C SER A 2 -12.35 -2.14 67.27
N LYS A 3 -11.05 -2.35 67.11
CA LYS A 3 -10.36 -2.40 65.81
C LYS A 3 -10.47 -3.83 65.29
N LEU A 4 -10.65 -4.01 63.99
CA LEU A 4 -10.01 -5.10 63.24
C LEU A 4 -10.08 -4.84 61.73
N ILE A 5 -8.91 -4.51 61.18
CA ILE A 5 -8.57 -4.55 59.76
C ILE A 5 -8.18 -6.01 59.43
N LYS A 6 -8.60 -6.51 58.26
CA LYS A 6 -7.98 -7.55 57.41
C LYS A 6 -8.83 -7.63 56.12
N SER A 7 -8.45 -6.96 55.04
CA SER A 7 -7.49 -7.37 54.00
C SER A 7 -8.20 -7.84 52.71
N ILE A 8 -7.97 -7.06 51.64
CA ILE A 8 -7.68 -7.46 50.25
C ILE A 8 -8.69 -8.38 49.56
N ALA A 9 -9.42 -7.82 48.59
CA ALA A 9 -9.73 -8.49 47.34
C ALA A 9 -9.47 -7.52 46.18
N LEU A 10 -8.36 -7.81 45.50
CA LEU A 10 -7.85 -7.21 44.29
C LEU A 10 -8.62 -7.80 43.09
N VAL A 11 -9.30 -6.98 42.30
CA VAL A 11 -9.71 -7.25 40.91
C VAL A 11 -9.69 -5.88 40.21
N SER A 12 -8.53 -5.36 39.80
CA SER A 12 -7.76 -5.70 38.59
C SER A 12 -8.62 -5.93 37.34
N CYS A 13 -8.20 -5.23 36.28
CA CYS A 13 -8.57 -5.41 34.87
C CYS A 13 -9.85 -4.71 34.37
N LEU A 14 -9.83 -3.37 34.37
CA LEU A 14 -10.32 -2.62 33.21
C LEU A 14 -9.30 -1.53 32.85
N LEU A 15 -8.07 -1.97 32.53
CA LEU A 15 -7.31 -1.26 31.52
C LEU A 15 -8.03 -1.57 30.21
N PHE A 16 -8.94 -0.69 29.80
CA PHE A 16 -9.19 -0.52 28.38
C PHE A 16 -7.87 -0.03 27.80
N ILE A 17 -7.01 -0.99 27.44
CA ILE A 17 -6.10 -0.78 26.33
C ILE A 17 -7.07 -0.65 25.16
N ALA A 18 -7.52 0.58 24.89
CA ALA A 18 -7.78 0.94 23.51
C ALA A 18 -6.54 0.44 22.77
N PRO A 19 -6.64 -0.45 21.77
CA PRO A 19 -5.56 -0.46 20.80
C PRO A 19 -5.49 1.00 20.38
N ALA A 20 -4.46 1.71 20.84
CA ALA A 20 -4.10 2.96 20.25
C ALA A 20 -4.05 2.58 18.78
N LEU A 21 -5.02 3.08 18.00
CA LEU A 21 -4.87 3.16 16.56
C LEU A 21 -3.51 3.80 16.41
N HIS A 22 -2.48 2.97 16.26
CA HIS A 22 -1.21 3.41 15.76
C HIS A 22 -1.58 3.67 14.32
N ALA A 23 -2.12 4.87 14.05
CA ALA A 23 -1.93 5.47 12.76
C ALA A 23 -0.42 5.36 12.57
N ALA A 24 0.00 4.44 11.69
CA ALA A 24 1.40 4.30 11.36
C ALA A 24 1.89 5.72 11.09
N ASP A 25 3.02 6.11 11.71
CA ASP A 25 3.57 7.43 11.44
C ASP A 25 3.58 7.63 9.92
N PRO A 26 3.21 8.79 9.37
CA PRO A 26 3.27 8.98 7.94
C PRO A 26 4.70 8.75 7.43
N LEU A 27 4.84 8.31 6.19
CA LEU A 27 6.15 8.29 5.52
C LEU A 27 6.74 9.72 5.56
N THR A 28 8.01 9.85 5.91
CA THR A 28 8.73 11.11 5.66
C THR A 28 8.82 11.37 4.16
N ASP A 29 9.03 12.61 3.72
CA ASP A 29 9.20 12.92 2.28
C ASP A 29 10.27 12.05 1.60
N TRP A 30 11.35 11.74 2.32
CA TRP A 30 12.41 10.85 1.84
C TRP A 30 11.96 9.39 1.74
N GLU A 31 11.26 8.88 2.76
CA GLU A 31 10.67 7.54 2.73
C GLU A 31 9.59 7.42 1.64
N HIS A 32 8.82 8.48 1.40
CA HIS A 32 7.84 8.54 0.31
C HIS A 32 8.51 8.44 -1.06
N GLY A 33 9.65 9.10 -1.25
CA GLY A 33 10.45 8.93 -2.47
C GLY A 33 10.95 7.49 -2.70
N ILE A 34 11.25 6.75 -1.63
CA ILE A 34 11.62 5.33 -1.71
C ILE A 34 10.39 4.48 -2.01
N PHE A 35 9.28 4.73 -1.32
CA PHE A 35 8.01 4.05 -1.57
C PHE A 35 7.56 4.20 -3.04
N MET A 36 7.63 5.41 -3.58
CA MET A 36 7.30 5.67 -4.99
C MET A 36 8.23 4.97 -5.98
N GLU A 37 9.50 4.69 -5.61
CA GLU A 37 10.38 3.86 -6.42
C GLU A 37 9.90 2.40 -6.46
N ILE A 38 9.40 1.87 -5.33
CA ILE A 38 8.83 0.52 -5.26
C ILE A 38 7.59 0.44 -6.16
N VAL A 39 6.66 1.38 -5.98
CA VAL A 39 5.43 1.52 -6.78
C VAL A 39 5.75 1.53 -8.28
N GLN A 40 6.72 2.35 -8.70
CA GLN A 40 7.09 2.45 -10.12
C GLN A 40 7.63 1.12 -10.65
N ARG A 41 8.53 0.46 -9.91
CA ARG A 41 9.11 -0.82 -10.35
C ARG A 41 8.08 -1.94 -10.39
N TRP A 42 7.11 -1.92 -9.49
CA TRP A 42 5.99 -2.85 -9.52
C TRP A 42 5.14 -2.65 -10.78
N HIS A 43 4.84 -1.41 -11.18
CA HIS A 43 4.12 -1.12 -12.42
C HIS A 43 4.93 -1.47 -13.68
N ASP A 44 6.23 -1.18 -13.68
CA ASP A 44 7.12 -1.57 -14.78
C ASP A 44 7.11 -3.09 -14.96
N LEU A 45 7.13 -3.86 -13.86
CA LEU A 45 6.99 -5.31 -13.89
C LEU A 45 5.62 -5.74 -14.45
N LEU A 46 4.51 -5.20 -13.92
CA LEU A 46 3.17 -5.55 -14.39
C LEU A 46 2.99 -5.35 -15.88
N TYR A 47 3.57 -4.30 -16.46
CA TYR A 47 3.51 -4.06 -17.91
C TYR A 47 4.29 -5.07 -18.75
N THR A 48 5.13 -5.91 -18.14
CA THR A 48 5.84 -7.01 -18.81
C THR A 48 5.21 -8.38 -18.59
N LEU A 49 4.35 -8.51 -17.58
CA LEU A 49 3.68 -9.77 -17.27
C LEU A 49 2.47 -10.00 -18.19
N PRO A 50 2.06 -11.27 -18.42
CA PRO A 50 0.80 -11.55 -19.08
C PRO A 50 -0.37 -10.94 -18.30
N ASN A 51 -1.40 -10.46 -19.00
CA ASN A 51 -2.59 -9.88 -18.39
C ASN A 51 -3.13 -10.79 -17.25
N ASN A 52 -3.51 -10.18 -16.14
CA ASN A 52 -4.03 -10.85 -14.93
C ASN A 52 -3.02 -11.75 -14.20
N THR A 53 -1.72 -11.60 -14.46
CA THR A 53 -0.67 -12.27 -13.68
C THR A 53 -0.23 -11.35 -12.54
N GLN A 54 -0.25 -11.88 -11.32
CA GLN A 54 0.24 -11.17 -10.14
C GLN A 54 1.75 -11.35 -9.98
N PRO A 55 2.48 -10.31 -9.53
CA PRO A 55 3.89 -10.44 -9.16
C PRO A 55 4.10 -11.53 -8.11
N SER A 56 5.17 -12.32 -8.25
CA SER A 56 5.54 -13.31 -7.24
C SER A 56 6.31 -12.67 -6.08
N THR A 57 6.43 -13.38 -4.96
CA THR A 57 7.30 -12.97 -3.85
C THR A 57 8.76 -12.79 -4.30
N ASN A 58 9.23 -13.57 -5.27
CA ASN A 58 10.57 -13.40 -5.81
C ASN A 58 10.70 -12.10 -6.61
N ASP A 59 9.66 -11.70 -7.33
CA ASP A 59 9.64 -10.44 -8.07
C ASP A 59 9.66 -9.25 -7.11
N LEU A 60 8.86 -9.28 -6.05
CA LEU A 60 8.89 -8.27 -4.99
C LEU A 60 10.25 -8.20 -4.29
N ASN A 61 10.85 -9.35 -3.94
CA ASN A 61 12.20 -9.39 -3.38
C ASN A 61 13.25 -8.80 -4.34
N ASN A 62 13.12 -9.05 -5.64
CA ASN A 62 13.99 -8.45 -6.65
C ASN A 62 13.81 -6.94 -6.73
N ILE A 63 12.58 -6.42 -6.61
CA ILE A 63 12.30 -4.98 -6.51
C ILE A 63 12.99 -4.41 -5.26
N TYR A 64 12.80 -5.02 -4.09
CA TYR A 64 13.43 -4.56 -2.85
C TYR A 64 14.95 -4.54 -2.93
N GLN A 65 15.56 -5.53 -3.58
CA GLN A 65 17.01 -5.56 -3.83
C GLN A 65 17.47 -4.38 -4.69
N GLN A 66 16.75 -4.08 -5.77
CA GLN A 66 17.10 -2.97 -6.67
C GLN A 66 16.96 -1.62 -5.98
N VAL A 67 15.90 -1.42 -5.21
CA VAL A 67 15.66 -0.19 -4.44
C VAL A 67 16.71 -0.05 -3.32
N ALA A 68 17.01 -1.12 -2.60
CA ALA A 68 18.05 -1.16 -1.58
C ALA A 68 19.42 -0.74 -2.14
N ALA A 69 19.80 -1.27 -3.30
CA ALA A 69 21.03 -0.90 -3.98
C ALA A 69 21.04 0.57 -4.42
N LYS A 70 19.92 1.09 -4.94
CA LYS A 70 19.78 2.49 -5.39
C LYS A 70 19.96 3.50 -4.26
N TYR A 71 19.39 3.21 -3.09
CA TYR A 71 19.35 4.14 -1.95
C TYR A 71 20.37 3.81 -0.85
N ASN A 72 21.24 2.81 -1.07
CA ASN A 72 22.21 2.33 -0.08
C ASN A 72 21.55 1.93 1.26
N LEU A 73 20.48 1.14 1.16
CA LEU A 73 19.71 0.59 2.27
C LEU A 73 19.81 -0.94 2.29
N THR A 74 19.39 -1.56 3.38
CA THR A 74 19.11 -3.00 3.42
C THR A 74 17.73 -3.32 2.84
N GLN A 75 17.53 -4.55 2.36
CA GLN A 75 16.20 -5.02 1.92
C GLN A 75 15.15 -4.93 3.04
N SER A 76 15.56 -5.15 4.30
CA SER A 76 14.67 -5.02 5.46
C SER A 76 14.19 -3.59 5.67
N GLU A 77 15.04 -2.59 5.42
CA GLU A 77 14.64 -1.18 5.53
C GLU A 77 13.67 -0.80 4.41
N VAL A 78 13.93 -1.26 3.18
CA VAL A 78 13.02 -1.04 2.05
C VAL A 78 11.66 -1.68 2.32
N LYS A 79 11.64 -2.94 2.76
CA LYS A 79 10.39 -3.64 3.12
C LYS A 79 9.63 -2.96 4.25
N ARG A 80 10.33 -2.41 5.26
CA ARG A 80 9.69 -1.62 6.32
C ARG A 80 9.02 -0.37 5.76
N ILE A 81 9.69 0.35 4.85
CA ILE A 81 9.14 1.54 4.18
C ILE A 81 7.92 1.16 3.36
N ASP A 82 8.00 0.04 2.63
CA ASP A 82 6.91 -0.50 1.82
C ASP A 82 5.66 -0.77 2.66
N ASN A 83 5.81 -1.59 3.71
CA ASN A 83 4.72 -1.90 4.64
C ASN A 83 4.09 -0.63 5.23
N LYS A 84 4.93 0.34 5.60
CA LYS A 84 4.47 1.63 6.14
C LYS A 84 3.67 2.45 5.11
N GLY A 85 3.99 2.33 3.81
CA GLY A 85 3.21 2.92 2.74
C GLY A 85 1.90 2.18 2.46
N LEU A 86 1.89 0.85 2.56
CA LEU A 86 0.69 0.03 2.43
C LEU A 86 -0.29 0.21 3.60
N ASP A 87 0.21 0.57 4.79
CA ASP A 87 -0.60 0.92 5.95
C ASP A 87 -1.33 2.28 5.81
N LEU A 88 -1.05 3.05 4.75
CA LEU A 88 -1.76 4.30 4.46
C LEU A 88 -3.18 3.98 3.98
N ALA A 89 -4.16 4.27 4.83
CA ALA A 89 -5.57 4.08 4.48
C ALA A 89 -5.96 4.91 3.24
N PRO A 90 -6.51 4.28 2.18
CA PRO A 90 -7.04 5.00 1.02
C PRO A 90 -8.18 5.93 1.43
N SER A 91 -8.24 7.11 0.82
CA SER A 91 -9.36 8.03 1.00
C SER A 91 -10.58 7.61 0.17
N ASP A 92 -11.79 8.11 0.49
CA ASP A 92 -12.99 7.91 -0.34
C ASP A 92 -12.76 8.32 -1.80
N ARG A 93 -11.92 9.34 -2.03
CA ARG A 93 -11.54 9.77 -3.37
C ARG A 93 -10.65 8.74 -4.07
N ASP A 94 -9.74 8.10 -3.35
CA ASP A 94 -8.87 7.05 -3.90
C ASP A 94 -9.70 5.83 -4.33
N TYR A 95 -10.70 5.44 -3.55
CA TYR A 95 -11.66 4.40 -3.94
C TYR A 95 -12.40 4.76 -5.23
N GLN A 96 -12.89 5.99 -5.38
CA GLN A 96 -13.56 6.43 -6.62
C GLN A 96 -12.65 6.38 -7.84
N ILE A 97 -11.37 6.73 -7.67
CA ILE A 97 -10.37 6.68 -8.73
C ILE A 97 -10.11 5.23 -9.13
N TYR A 98 -9.90 4.36 -8.14
CA TYR A 98 -9.62 2.93 -8.33
C TYR A 98 -10.81 2.20 -8.96
N ASP A 99 -12.04 2.48 -8.53
CA ASP A 99 -13.26 1.93 -9.14
C ASP A 99 -13.41 2.33 -10.61
N GLU A 100 -13.13 3.59 -10.96
CA GLU A 100 -13.21 4.03 -12.36
C GLU A 100 -12.07 3.45 -13.21
N LEU A 101 -10.89 3.21 -12.63
CA LEU A 101 -9.81 2.45 -13.28
C LEU A 101 -10.28 1.04 -13.63
N TRP A 102 -10.72 0.27 -12.63
CA TRP A 102 -11.11 -1.12 -12.83
C TRP A 102 -12.35 -1.29 -13.70
N LYS A 103 -13.33 -0.41 -13.59
CA LYS A 103 -14.48 -0.38 -14.51
C LYS A 103 -14.07 -0.26 -15.98
N ARG A 104 -13.03 0.54 -16.28
CA ARG A 104 -12.52 0.68 -17.66
C ARG A 104 -11.67 -0.52 -18.06
N MET A 105 -10.87 -1.04 -17.15
CA MET A 105 -10.05 -2.22 -17.36
C MET A 105 -10.92 -3.46 -17.64
N ASP A 106 -12.01 -3.65 -16.91
CA ASP A 106 -12.97 -4.75 -17.10
C ASP A 106 -13.75 -4.65 -18.42
N ALA A 107 -13.89 -3.43 -18.96
CA ALA A 107 -14.53 -3.20 -20.24
C ALA A 107 -13.61 -3.48 -21.44
N LEU A 108 -12.32 -3.76 -21.21
CA LEU A 108 -11.38 -4.04 -22.29
C LEU A 108 -11.68 -5.39 -22.97
N PRO A 109 -11.64 -5.46 -24.31
CA PRO A 109 -11.63 -6.74 -25.02
C PRO A 109 -10.50 -7.64 -24.55
N LYS A 110 -10.69 -8.96 -24.59
CA LYS A 110 -9.62 -9.93 -24.28
C LYS A 110 -8.38 -9.80 -25.18
N SER A 111 -8.52 -9.19 -26.35
CA SER A 111 -7.44 -8.91 -27.30
C SER A 111 -6.70 -7.60 -27.01
N SER A 112 -6.99 -6.92 -25.90
CA SER A 112 -6.37 -5.63 -25.55
C SER A 112 -4.89 -5.79 -25.23
N THR A 113 -4.14 -4.77 -25.59
CA THR A 113 -2.68 -4.70 -25.44
C THR A 113 -2.29 -3.95 -24.18
N THR A 114 -1.02 -4.06 -23.77
CA THR A 114 -0.44 -3.22 -22.72
C THR A 114 -0.60 -1.72 -23.02
N ASP A 115 -0.60 -1.31 -24.30
CA ASP A 115 -0.80 0.09 -24.66
C ASP A 115 -2.25 0.56 -24.46
N ASP A 116 -3.23 -0.35 -24.60
CA ASP A 116 -4.64 -0.05 -24.23
C ASP A 116 -4.75 0.20 -22.73
N VAL A 117 -4.11 -0.65 -21.92
CA VAL A 117 -4.04 -0.50 -20.47
C VAL A 117 -3.40 0.83 -20.07
N LYS A 118 -2.24 1.18 -20.65
CA LYS A 118 -1.56 2.45 -20.39
C LYS A 118 -2.42 3.66 -20.76
N ARG A 119 -3.17 3.58 -21.88
CA ARG A 119 -4.12 4.64 -22.26
C ARG A 119 -5.24 4.82 -21.24
N ILE A 120 -5.76 3.74 -20.67
CA ILE A 120 -6.76 3.82 -19.60
C ILE A 120 -6.19 4.54 -18.38
N HIS A 121 -4.99 4.16 -17.92
CA HIS A 121 -4.36 4.81 -16.78
C HIS A 121 -4.21 6.32 -16.99
N ILE A 122 -3.70 6.74 -18.15
CA ILE A 122 -3.57 8.16 -18.51
C ILE A 122 -4.94 8.84 -18.53
N ALA A 123 -5.96 8.19 -19.10
CA ALA A 123 -7.30 8.77 -19.19
C ALA A 123 -7.96 8.94 -17.81
N VAL A 124 -7.78 7.99 -16.90
CA VAL A 124 -8.28 8.07 -15.52
C VAL A 124 -7.52 9.15 -14.74
N ALA A 125 -6.20 9.17 -14.81
CA ALA A 125 -5.38 10.21 -14.17
C ALA A 125 -5.80 11.62 -14.61
N ASN A 126 -6.02 11.82 -15.92
CA ASN A 126 -6.49 13.08 -16.48
C ASN A 126 -7.91 13.45 -16.01
N GLN A 127 -8.82 12.48 -15.94
CA GLN A 127 -10.20 12.73 -15.47
C GLN A 127 -10.24 13.26 -14.03
N PHE A 128 -9.40 12.71 -13.16
CA PHE A 128 -9.37 13.09 -11.74
C PHE A 128 -8.37 14.20 -11.41
N GLY A 129 -7.65 14.70 -12.42
CA GLY A 129 -6.66 15.76 -12.25
C GLY A 129 -5.47 15.34 -11.36
N ILE A 130 -5.04 14.09 -11.46
CA ILE A 130 -3.89 13.54 -10.72
C ILE A 130 -2.75 13.16 -11.67
N SER A 131 -1.53 13.04 -11.14
CA SER A 131 -0.42 12.49 -11.92
C SER A 131 -0.60 10.99 -12.14
N LEU A 132 0.02 10.45 -13.19
CA LEU A 132 0.07 9.01 -13.41
C LEU A 132 0.74 8.28 -12.23
N ALA A 133 1.80 8.88 -11.67
CA ALA A 133 2.46 8.34 -10.47
C ALA A 133 1.51 8.24 -9.27
N ARG A 134 0.61 9.23 -9.07
CA ARG A 134 -0.38 9.15 -7.99
C ARG A 134 -1.43 8.08 -8.27
N LEU A 135 -1.83 7.87 -9.52
CA LEU A 135 -2.73 6.77 -9.88
C LEU A 135 -2.09 5.41 -9.57
N HIS A 136 -0.83 5.23 -9.95
CA HIS A 136 -0.05 4.03 -9.66
C HIS A 136 0.12 3.79 -8.16
N GLU A 137 0.33 4.84 -7.38
CA GLU A 137 0.37 4.72 -5.91
C GLU A 137 -0.97 4.21 -5.34
N ILE A 138 -2.09 4.74 -5.83
CA ILE A 138 -3.43 4.29 -5.42
C ILE A 138 -3.62 2.81 -5.76
N GLU A 139 -3.34 2.42 -7.02
CA GLU A 139 -3.47 1.03 -7.47
C GLU A 139 -2.59 0.10 -6.65
N TYR A 140 -1.34 0.47 -6.38
CA TYR A 140 -0.42 -0.33 -5.59
C TYR A 140 -0.90 -0.53 -4.14
N VAL A 141 -1.31 0.54 -3.47
CA VAL A 141 -1.83 0.47 -2.09
C VAL A 141 -3.11 -0.36 -2.02
N MET A 142 -3.99 -0.21 -3.02
CA MET A 142 -5.25 -0.95 -3.09
C MET A 142 -5.05 -2.43 -3.40
N ASP A 143 -4.13 -2.76 -4.29
CA ASP A 143 -3.85 -4.14 -4.69
C ASP A 143 -3.04 -4.85 -3.61
N GLU A 144 -1.87 -4.33 -3.22
CA GLU A 144 -0.97 -5.01 -2.29
C GLU A 144 -1.34 -4.80 -0.81
N GLY A 145 -1.99 -3.67 -0.48
CA GLY A 145 -2.45 -3.40 0.89
C GLY A 145 -3.62 -4.29 1.30
N PHE A 146 -4.45 -4.72 0.34
CA PHE A 146 -5.61 -5.59 0.61
C PHE A 146 -5.21 -7.04 0.94
N TRP A 147 -4.03 -7.52 0.51
CA TRP A 147 -3.57 -8.90 0.77
C TRP A 147 -2.75 -9.07 2.05
N ASN A 148 -2.45 -7.98 2.77
CA ASN A 148 -1.66 -8.02 4.01
C ASN A 148 -2.51 -8.14 5.30
N TYR A 149 -3.83 -8.37 5.17
CA TYR A 149 -4.78 -8.58 6.28
C TYR A 149 -5.59 -9.87 6.16
#